data_AF-A0A529XQA6-F1
#
_entry.id   AF-A0A529XQA6-F1
#
_cell.length_a   1.000
_cell.length_b   1.000
_cell.length_c   1.000
_cell.angle_alpha   90.00
_cell.angle_beta   90.00
_cell.angle_gamma   90.00
#
_symmetry.space_group_name_H-M   'P 1'
#
loop_
_entity.id
_entity.type
_entity.pdbx_description
1 polymer ?
#
loop_
_entity_poly.entity_id
_entity_poly.type
_entity_poly.pdbx_seq_one_letter_code
_entity_poly.pdbx_strand_id
1 'polypeptide(L)' 'SGEKARAMLAKLSSIDLHSDVFGVGAAAATSMDHTSVTLWRGGDRNGQAVFNLLVFATFAESLWHTILDSAAEYG' A
#
# COMPACT_ATOMS: atom_id res chain seq x y z
N SER A 1 -6.12 -1.88 5.36
CA SER A 1 -7.26 -1.01 5.00
C SER A 1 -7.48 0.00 6.10
N GLY A 2 -8.23 1.08 5.84
CA GLY A 2 -8.50 2.09 6.85
C GLY A 2 -7.84 3.42 6.58
N GLU A 3 -8.17 4.42 7.39
CA GLU A 3 -7.71 5.80 7.24
C GLU A 3 -6.18 5.93 7.30
N LYS A 4 -5.52 5.06 8.08
CA LYS A 4 -4.05 5.03 8.21
C LYS A 4 -3.34 4.29 7.08
N ALA A 5 -4.06 3.52 6.24
CA ALA A 5 -3.43 2.77 5.15
C ALA A 5 -2.77 3.69 4.12
N ARG A 6 -3.36 4.86 3.83
CA ARG A 6 -2.76 5.86 2.93
C ARG A 6 -1.46 6.42 3.50
N ALA A 7 -1.50 6.87 4.76
CA ALA A 7 -0.34 7.47 5.42
C ALA A 7 0.84 6.49 5.50
N MET A 8 0.56 5.22 5.79
CA MET A 8 1.56 4.17 5.86
C MET A 8 2.14 3.82 4.48
N LEU A 9 1.31 3.64 3.45
CA LEU A 9 1.80 3.34 2.08
C LEU A 9 2.54 4.51 1.43
N ALA A 10 2.22 5.76 1.80
CA ALA A 10 2.95 6.94 1.37
C ALA A 10 4.39 6.99 1.91
N LYS A 11 4.71 6.30 3.01
CA LYS A 11 6.09 6.12 3.49
C LYS A 11 6.88 5.13 2.63
N LEU A 12 6.17 4.17 2.04
CA LEU A 12 6.77 3.03 1.34
C LEU A 12 6.89 3.21 -0.16
N SER A 13 6.18 4.18 -0.74
CA SER A 13 6.15 4.42 -2.18
C SER A 13 6.12 5.91 -2.51
N SER A 14 6.63 6.26 -3.69
CA SER A 14 6.57 7.64 -4.20
C SER A 14 5.24 7.96 -4.92
N ILE A 15 4.23 7.08 -4.81
CA ILE A 15 2.93 7.27 -5.45
C ILE A 15 2.07 8.18 -4.58
N ASP A 16 1.44 9.19 -5.18
CA ASP A 16 0.38 9.96 -4.53
C ASP A 16 -0.90 9.10 -4.42
N LEU A 17 -1.32 8.81 -3.19
CA LEU A 17 -2.48 7.96 -2.88
C LEU A 17 -3.75 8.77 -2.53
N HIS A 18 -3.74 10.08 -2.77
CA HIS A 18 -4.92 10.91 -2.64
C HIS A 18 -6.05 10.39 -3.54
N SER A 19 -7.31 10.46 -3.09
CA SER A 19 -8.46 9.90 -3.83
C SER A 19 -8.62 10.49 -5.24
N ASP A 20 -8.20 11.74 -5.40
CA ASP A 20 -8.35 12.48 -6.67
C ASP A 20 -7.27 12.09 -7.70
N VAL A 21 -6.18 11.47 -7.25
CA VAL A 21 -5.07 11.00 -8.09
C VAL A 21 -5.10 9.48 -8.26
N PHE A 22 -5.33 8.75 -7.16
CA PHE A 22 -5.33 7.29 -7.11
C PHE A 22 -6.70 6.76 -6.63
N GLY A 23 -7.69 6.93 -7.50
CA GLY A 23 -9.08 6.52 -7.29
C GLY A 23 -9.28 5.00 -7.29
N VAL A 24 -10.51 4.56 -6.98
CA VAL A 24 -10.89 3.14 -7.03
C VAL A 24 -10.68 2.58 -8.44
N GLY A 25 -10.03 1.42 -8.54
CA GLY A 25 -9.65 0.79 -9.80
C GLY A 25 -8.28 1.21 -10.34
N ALA A 26 -7.65 2.25 -9.78
CA ALA A 26 -6.29 2.62 -10.15
C ALA A 26 -5.27 1.55 -9.74
N ALA A 27 -4.26 1.37 -10.58
CA ALA A 27 -3.13 0.48 -10.32
C ALA A 27 -1.83 1.14 -10.79
N ALA A 28 -0.75 0.92 -10.05
CA ALA A 28 0.57 1.42 -10.39
C ALA A 28 1.65 0.43 -9.96
N ALA A 29 2.71 0.33 -10.76
CA ALA A 29 3.93 -0.35 -10.38
C ALA A 29 4.83 0.63 -9.61
N THR A 30 5.34 0.21 -8.47
CA THR A 30 6.29 0.95 -7.64
C THR A 30 7.36 0.02 -7.11
N SER A 31 8.40 0.58 -6.51
CA SER A 31 9.28 -0.13 -5.60
C SER A 31 8.95 0.21 -4.16
N MET A 32 9.03 -0.79 -3.26
CA MET A 32 9.04 -0.61 -1.80
C MET A 32 10.29 -1.32 -1.27
N ASP A 33 11.18 -0.61 -0.58
CA ASP A 33 12.46 -1.15 -0.09
C ASP A 33 13.22 -1.98 -1.16
N HIS A 34 13.45 -1.36 -2.32
CA HIS A 34 14.06 -1.96 -3.52
C HIS A 34 13.34 -3.18 -4.14
N THR A 35 12.19 -3.58 -3.60
CA THR A 35 11.38 -4.68 -4.12
C THR A 35 10.30 -4.13 -5.04
N SER A 36 10.16 -4.73 -6.24
CA SER A 36 9.08 -4.36 -7.17
C SER A 36 7.73 -4.84 -6.65
N VAL A 37 6.78 -3.92 -6.54
CA VAL A 37 5.43 -4.16 -6.03
C VAL A 37 4.41 -3.50 -6.96
N THR A 38 3.36 -4.24 -7.32
CA THR A 38 2.17 -3.64 -7.94
C THR A 38 1.18 -3.28 -6.84
N LEU A 39 0.81 -2.00 -6.77
CA LEU A 39 -0.18 -1.47 -5.85
C LEU A 39 -1.46 -1.18 -6.63
N TRP A 40 -2.61 -1.61 -6.12
CA TRP A 40 -3.90 -1.20 -6.68
C TRP A 40 -4.93 -0.86 -5.62
N ARG A 41 -5.84 0.02 -6.01
CA ARG A 41 -6.94 0.49 -5.18
C ARG A 41 -8.19 -0.36 -5.44
N GLY A 42 -8.54 -1.20 -4.47
CA GLY A 42 -9.80 -1.95 -4.48
C GLY A 42 -10.99 -1.06 -4.14
N GLY A 43 -12.20 -1.64 -4.16
CA GLY A 43 -13.40 -0.97 -3.67
C GLY A 43 -13.33 -0.70 -2.16
N ASP A 44 -14.08 0.31 -1.71
CA ASP A 44 -14.16 0.63 -0.29
C ASP A 44 -14.85 -0.47 0.49
N ARG A 45 -14.36 -0.71 1.70
CA ARG A 45 -14.94 -1.68 2.63
C ARG A 45 -15.27 -0.95 3.91
N ASN A 46 -16.55 -0.92 4.29
CA ASN A 46 -17.06 -0.20 5.45
C ASN A 46 -16.66 1.29 5.44
N GLY A 47 -16.72 1.95 4.27
CA GLY A 47 -16.33 3.36 4.10
C GLY A 47 -14.82 3.61 4.17
N GLN A 48 -14.01 2.55 4.22
CA GLN A 48 -12.55 2.66 4.33
C GLN A 48 -11.84 2.27 3.04
N ALA A 49 -10.73 2.94 2.78
CA ALA A 49 -9.87 2.64 1.67
C ALA A 49 -9.20 1.27 1.80
N VAL A 50 -9.24 0.50 0.71
CA VAL A 50 -8.62 -0.82 0.57
C VAL A 50 -7.59 -0.77 -0.54
N PHE A 51 -6.33 -0.98 -0.15
CA PHE A 51 -5.19 -1.11 -1.04
C PHE A 51 -4.72 -2.55 -1.01
N ASN A 52 -4.27 -3.04 -2.16
CA ASN A 52 -3.74 -4.37 -2.31
C ASN A 52 -2.34 -4.30 -2.94
N LEU A 53 -1.49 -5.23 -2.54
CA LEU A 53 -0.10 -5.31 -2.96
C LEU A 53 0.15 -6.67 -3.59
N LEU A 54 0.83 -6.67 -4.74
CA LEU A 54 1.30 -7.87 -5.43
C LEU A 54 2.81 -7.78 -5.52
N VAL A 55 3.47 -8.80 -5.01
CA VAL A 55 4.92 -8.96 -4.97
C VAL A 55 5.27 -10.41 -5.35
N PHE A 56 6.48 -10.66 -5.83
CA PHE A 56 6.96 -12.03 -5.95
C PHE A 56 6.95 -12.70 -4.58
N ALA A 57 6.48 -13.96 -4.53
CA ALA A 57 6.27 -14.68 -3.28
C ALA A 57 7.54 -14.78 -2.40
N THR A 58 8.72 -14.79 -3.02
CA THR A 58 10.02 -14.82 -2.33
C THR A 58 10.29 -13.58 -1.46
N PHE A 59 9.63 -12.45 -1.74
CA PHE A 59 9.77 -11.21 -0.96
C PHE A 59 8.56 -10.92 -0.08
N ALA A 60 7.57 -11.81 -0.02
CA ALA A 60 6.34 -11.57 0.72
C ALA A 60 6.61 -11.39 2.23
N GLU A 61 7.52 -12.16 2.81
CA GLU A 61 7.91 -12.06 4.22
C GLU A 61 8.64 -10.75 4.51
N SER A 62 9.64 -10.39 3.69
CA SER A 62 10.36 -9.14 3.83
C SER A 62 9.43 -7.93 3.72
N LEU A 63 8.54 -7.93 2.72
CA LEU A 63 7.55 -6.88 2.54
C LEU A 63 6.59 -6.80 3.73
N TRP A 64 6.16 -7.94 4.29
CA TRP A 64 5.31 -7.97 5.48
C TRP A 64 5.99 -7.32 6.68
N HIS A 65 7.27 -7.59 6.93
CA HIS A 65 8.04 -6.94 7.99
C HIS A 65 8.15 -5.43 7.77
N THR A 66 8.51 -4.97 6.57
CA THR A 66 8.59 -3.54 6.23
C THR A 66 7.24 -2.83 6.45
N ILE A 67 6.14 -3.49 6.11
CA ILE A 67 4.78 -2.99 6.32
C ILE A 67 4.49 -2.88 7.83
N LEU A 68 4.79 -3.91 8.61
CA LEU A 68 4.60 -3.92 10.07
C LEU A 68 5.40 -2.84 10.76
N ASP A 69 6.69 -2.70 10.42
CA ASP A 69 7.56 -1.68 10.99
C ASP A 69 7.04 -0.27 10.69
N SER A 70 6.56 -0.04 9.46
CA SER A 70 5.96 1.23 9.05
C SER A 70 4.59 1.50 9.70
N ALA A 71 3.87 0.43 10.04
CA ALA A 71 2.57 0.49 10.69
C ALA A 71 2.67 0.62 12.23
N ALA A 72 3.81 0.26 12.83
CA ALA A 72 4.02 0.26 14.28
C ALA A 72 3.79 1.63 14.93
N GLU A 73 3.97 2.74 14.19
CA GLU A 73 3.61 4.08 14.65
C GLU A 73 2.10 4.30 14.86
N TYR A 74 1.26 3.39 14.39
CA TYR A 74 -0.20 3.50 14.41
C TYR A 74 -0.90 2.47 15.32
N GLY A 75 -0.15 1.58 16.00
CA GLY A 75 -0.65 0.69 17.06
C GLY A 75 -0.63 -0.81 16.74
#